data_AF-A0A023UGN8-F1
#
_entry.id   AF-A0A023UGN8-F1
#
_cell.length_a   1.000
_cell.length_b   1.000
_cell.length_c   1.000
_cell.angle_alpha   90.00
_cell.angle_beta   90.00
_cell.angle_gamma   90.00
#
_symmetry.space_group_name_H-M   'P 1'
#
loop_
_entity.id
_entity.type
_entity.pdbx_description
1 polymer ?
#
loop_
_entity_poly.entity_id
_entity_poly.type
_entity_poly.pdbx_seq_one_letter_code
_entity_poly.pdbx_strand_id
1 'polypeptide(L)' 'IPVAHLSDRGTYTNKAPGGVAYRCSFRVTEAMFFQERMMQAAADDLGMDQAEFRRMNFVQDDQFPYRTPFGFL' A
#
# COMPACT_ATOMS: atom_id res chain seq x y z
N ILE A 1 5.61 -7.19 -6.22
CA ILE A 1 6.68 -6.75 -5.28
C ILE A 1 7.24 -7.98 -4.55
N PRO A 2 8.53 -8.34 -4.71
CA PRO A 2 9.10 -9.56 -4.13
C PRO A 2 9.54 -9.42 -2.66
N VAL A 3 9.93 -8.22 -2.23
CA VAL A 3 10.42 -7.93 -0.87
C VAL A 3 9.81 -6.62 -0.40
N ALA A 4 9.34 -6.57 0.84
CA ALA A 4 8.84 -5.34 1.46
C ALA A 4 9.11 -5.35 2.96
N HIS A 5 9.23 -4.15 3.55
CA HIS A 5 9.39 -3.93 4.98
C HIS A 5 8.55 -2.72 5.39
N LEU A 6 7.91 -2.78 6.55
CA LEU A 6 7.12 -1.69 7.10
C LEU A 6 7.42 -1.55 8.59
N SER A 7 7.59 -0.32 9.05
CA SER A 7 7.74 0.03 10.46
C SER A 7 6.81 1.21 10.75
N ASP A 8 6.14 1.15 11.90
CA ASP A 8 5.30 2.23 12.41
C ASP A 8 5.71 2.61 13.84
N ARG A 9 5.45 3.85 14.24
CA ARG A 9 5.74 4.38 15.58
C ARG A 9 4.58 5.24 16.09
N GLY A 10 3.79 4.66 16.99
CA GLY A 10 2.84 5.41 17.81
C GLY A 10 3.56 6.29 18.83
N THR A 11 3.04 7.50 19.08
CA THR A 11 3.55 8.43 20.09
C THR A 11 2.40 9.03 20.89
N TYR A 12 2.59 9.22 22.20
CA TYR A 12 1.60 9.87 23.06
C TYR A 12 1.64 11.39 22.93
N THR A 13 0.46 12.01 22.95
CA THR A 13 0.29 13.47 22.93
C THR A 13 -0.94 13.87 23.76
N ASN A 14 -1.05 15.14 24.15
CA ASN A 14 -2.23 15.70 24.83
C ASN A 14 -3.41 15.91 23.87
N LYS A 15 -3.82 14.86 23.14
CA LYS A 15 -4.94 14.85 22.20
C LYS A 15 -5.96 13.81 22.61
N ALA A 16 -7.19 13.93 22.11
CA ALA A 16 -8.22 12.91 22.30
C ALA A 16 -7.76 11.55 21.73
N PRO A 17 -8.12 10.41 22.37
CA PRO A 17 -7.77 9.09 21.87
C PRO A 17 -8.47 8.77 20.56
N GLY A 18 -7.89 7.88 19.75
CA GLY A 18 -8.45 7.49 18.46
C GLY A 18 -7.44 6.77 17.57
N GLY A 19 -7.62 6.89 16.25
CA GLY A 19 -6.82 6.24 15.22
C GLY A 19 -7.69 5.39 14.31
N VAL A 20 -8.04 4.18 14.78
CA VAL A 20 -8.88 3.25 14.02
C VAL A 20 -10.36 3.64 14.14
N ALA A 21 -10.89 4.31 13.11
CA ALA A 21 -12.30 4.70 13.00
C ALA A 21 -12.68 4.96 11.52
N TYR A 22 -13.94 5.28 11.22
CA TYR A 22 -14.36 5.71 9.87
C TYR A 22 -13.94 4.76 8.72
N ARG A 23 -14.14 3.44 8.90
CA ARG A 23 -13.76 2.38 7.94
C ARG A 23 -12.24 2.18 7.78
N CYS A 24 -11.44 2.67 8.74
CA CYS A 24 -10.00 2.42 8.83
C CYS A 24 -9.71 1.13 9.61
N SER A 25 -8.64 0.45 9.21
CA SER A 25 -7.92 -0.58 9.99
C SER A 25 -6.40 -0.47 9.82
N PHE A 26 -5.90 0.72 9.49
CA PHE A 26 -4.59 1.04 8.92
C PHE A 26 -4.28 0.37 7.57
N ARG A 27 -4.90 -0.79 7.29
CA ARG A 27 -4.80 -1.51 6.03
C ARG A 27 -5.58 -0.86 4.89
N VAL A 28 -6.84 -0.51 5.14
CA VAL A 28 -7.76 -0.11 4.05
C VAL A 28 -7.52 1.33 3.61
N THR A 29 -7.23 2.22 4.56
CA THR A 29 -7.11 3.66 4.30
C THR A 29 -5.65 4.07 4.11
N GLU A 30 -4.81 3.90 5.11
CA GLU A 30 -3.44 4.40 5.11
C GLU A 30 -2.52 3.58 4.19
N ALA A 31 -2.56 2.25 4.27
CA ALA A 31 -1.71 1.41 3.43
C ALA A 31 -2.07 1.49 1.94
N MET A 32 -3.38 1.51 1.60
CA MET A 32 -3.81 1.70 0.20
C MET A 32 -3.45 3.09 -0.32
N PHE A 33 -3.65 4.14 0.48
CA PHE A 33 -3.24 5.49 0.11
C PHE A 33 -1.74 5.56 -0.15
N PHE A 34 -0.91 5.03 0.76
CA PHE A 34 0.53 4.98 0.60
C PHE A 34 0.92 4.23 -0.69
N GLN A 35 0.40 3.02 -0.90
CA GLN A 35 0.73 2.20 -2.06
C GLN A 35 0.38 2.90 -3.38
N GLU A 36 -0.82 3.46 -3.50
CA GLU A 36 -1.26 4.10 -4.75
C GLU A 36 -0.50 5.39 -5.04
N ARG A 37 -0.14 6.16 -4.00
CA ARG A 37 0.69 7.35 -4.16
C ARG A 37 2.12 7.00 -4.58
N MET A 38 2.69 5.93 -4.05
CA MET A 38 4.01 5.44 -4.46
C MET A 38 4.00 4.91 -5.90
N MET A 39 2.95 4.18 -6.29
CA MET A 39 2.77 3.69 -7.66
C MET A 39 2.70 4.85 -8.66
N GLN A 40 1.94 5.89 -8.32
CA GLN A 40 1.84 7.10 -9.14
C GLN A 40 3.18 7.84 -9.25
N ALA A 41 3.85 8.10 -8.13
CA ALA A 41 5.14 8.79 -8.14
C ALA A 41 6.20 8.04 -8.97
N ALA A 42 6.24 6.70 -8.86
CA ALA A 42 7.15 5.89 -9.66
C ALA A 42 6.82 5.93 -11.17
N ALA A 43 5.54 5.94 -11.54
CA ALA A 43 5.14 6.10 -12.93
C ALA A 43 5.52 7.48 -13.48
N ASP A 44 5.29 8.54 -12.69
CA ASP A 44 5.62 9.92 -13.04
C ASP A 44 7.15 10.09 -13.23
N ASP A 45 7.97 9.54 -12.32
CA ASP A 45 9.44 9.58 -12.40
C ASP A 45 10.00 8.84 -13.62
N LEU A 46 9.33 7.76 -14.04
CA LEU A 46 9.70 6.97 -15.22
C LEU A 46 9.09 7.52 -16.52
N GLY A 47 8.24 8.56 -16.45
CA GLY A 47 7.54 9.11 -17.61
C GLY A 47 6.53 8.16 -18.25
N MET A 48 5.96 7.24 -17.47
CA MET A 48 5.03 6.20 -17.92
C MET A 48 3.57 6.56 -17.60
N ASP A 49 2.63 6.07 -18.42
CA ASP A 49 1.22 6.15 -18.05
C ASP A 49 0.95 5.34 -16.78
N GLN A 50 0.17 5.91 -15.87
CA GLN A 50 -0.07 5.29 -14.57
C GLN A 50 -0.92 4.02 -14.66
N ALA A 51 -1.80 3.89 -15.65
CA ALA A 51 -2.61 2.69 -15.83
C ALA A 51 -1.78 1.56 -16.47
N GLU A 52 -0.87 1.90 -17.37
CA GLU A 52 0.12 0.95 -17.90
C GLU A 52 1.06 0.45 -16.81
N PHE A 53 1.63 1.36 -16.01
CA PHE A 53 2.56 1.01 -14.93
C PHE A 53 1.92 0.06 -13.91
N ARG A 54 0.64 0.27 -13.56
CA ARG A 54 -0.13 -0.66 -12.73
C ARG A 54 -0.30 -2.03 -13.37
N ARG A 55 -0.70 -2.07 -14.64
CA ARG A 55 -0.92 -3.33 -15.39
C ARG A 55 0.32 -4.21 -15.43
N MET A 56 1.49 -3.60 -15.62
CA MET A 56 2.77 -4.31 -15.61
C MET A 56 3.10 -4.94 -14.25
N ASN A 57 2.55 -4.41 -13.16
CA ASN A 57 2.87 -4.81 -11.78
C ASN A 57 1.76 -5.62 -11.11
N PHE A 58 0.64 -5.89 -11.78
CA PHE A 58 -0.43 -6.70 -11.22
C PHE A 58 0.00 -8.16 -11.03
N VAL A 59 -0.55 -8.76 -9.98
CA VAL A 59 -0.57 -10.21 -9.82
C VAL A 59 -1.41 -10.78 -10.98
N GLN A 60 -0.84 -11.73 -11.69
CA GLN A 60 -1.47 -12.37 -12.84
C GLN A 60 -2.45 -13.45 -12.39
N ASP A 61 -3.42 -13.78 -13.25
CA ASP A 61 -4.52 -14.71 -12.92
C ASP A 61 -4.02 -16.12 -12.53
N ASP A 62 -2.90 -16.57 -13.10
CA ASP A 62 -2.29 -17.87 -12.83
C ASP A 62 -1.47 -17.91 -11.53
N GLN A 63 -1.23 -16.76 -10.89
CA GLN A 63 -0.46 -16.65 -9.65
C GLN A 63 -1.30 -16.82 -8.39
N PHE A 64 -2.63 -16.94 -8.53
CA PHE A 64 -3.52 -17.10 -7.39
C PHE A 64 -3.57 -18.56 -6.89
N PRO A 65 -3.55 -18.80 -5.56
CA PRO A 65 -3.47 -17.82 -4.47
C PRO A 65 -2.06 -17.22 -4.30
N TYR A 66 -1.97 -15.89 -4.32
CA TYR A 66 -0.70 -15.18 -4.28
C TYR A 66 -0.34 -14.75 -2.86
N ARG A 67 0.82 -15.20 -2.37
CA ARG A 67 1.34 -14.76 -1.06
C ARG A 67 2.13 -13.46 -1.20
N THR A 68 1.64 -12.40 -0.58
CA THR A 68 2.35 -11.11 -0.55
C THR A 68 3.57 -11.17 0.40
N PRO A 69 4.55 -10.26 0.26
CA PRO A 69 5.72 -10.19 1.14
C PRO A 69 5.39 -10.01 2.63
N PHE A 70 4.21 -9.45 2.96
CA PHE A 70 3.74 -9.28 4.33
C PHE A 70 3.01 -10.50 4.89
N GLY A 71 3.03 -11.63 4.18
CA GLY A 71 2.54 -12.92 4.65
C GLY A 71 1.06 -13.18 4.38
N PHE A 72 0.21 -12.16 4.45
CA PHE A 72 -1.20 -12.21 4.05
C PHE A 72 -1.70 -10.88 3.49
N LEU A 73 -2.24 -10.93 2.27
CA LEU A 73 -3.46 -10.20 1.91
C LEU A 73 -4.36 -11.13 1.09
#